data_AF-A0A7W1PJ94-F1
#
_entry.id   AF-A0A7W1PJ94-F1
#
_cell.length_a   1.000
_cell.length_b   1.000
_cell.length_c   1.000
_cell.angle_alpha   90.00
_cell.angle_beta   90.00
_cell.angle_gamma   90.00
#
_symmetry.space_group_name_H-M   'P 1'
#
loop_
_entity.id
_entity.type
_entity.pdbx_description
1 polymer ?
#
loop_
_entity_poly.entity_id
_entity_poly.type
_entity_poly.pdbx_seq_one_letter_code
_entity_poly.pdbx_strand_id
1 'polypeptide(L)'
;MKPAKRAINAVWRMLAALGRSSRRGNLRRMRLRGEDLDDLIIREAVPADIPAVARLHVTTWNATYAPLGARGPSAEVRERQWRDAFARGDPDWFCLVVQRADGELVGFAQANRSDNPDYDGELRRLHLLSDYQRLGLGRRLVGRVARRFVASGFASMWLSGDARNPSTRAWIAMGATTCDDDPGNGNYGWKDISPLTRYPE
;
A
#
# COMPACT_ATOMS: atom_id res chain seq x y z
N MET A 1 -13.43 -25.64 13.28
CA MET A 1 -12.05 -25.14 13.05
C MET A 1 -11.94 -23.62 12.76
N LYS A 2 -12.93 -22.98 12.13
CA LYS A 2 -12.89 -21.56 11.68
C LYS A 2 -12.86 -20.45 12.78
N PRO A 3 -13.57 -20.53 13.92
CA PRO A 3 -13.65 -19.40 14.87
C PRO A 3 -12.36 -19.16 15.67
N ALA A 4 -11.62 -20.21 16.02
CA ALA A 4 -10.34 -20.09 16.74
C ALA A 4 -9.27 -19.35 15.91
N LYS A 5 -9.13 -19.66 14.62
CA LYS A 5 -8.21 -18.98 13.70
C LYS A 5 -8.55 -17.48 13.55
N ARG A 6 -9.84 -17.12 13.55
CA ARG A 6 -10.29 -15.71 13.51
C ARG A 6 -9.88 -14.94 14.77
N ALA A 7 -10.11 -15.53 15.95
CA ALA A 7 -9.72 -14.92 17.21
C ALA A 7 -8.19 -14.71 17.29
N ILE A 8 -7.42 -15.73 16.88
CA ILE A 8 -5.95 -15.66 16.84
C ILE A 8 -5.47 -14.53 15.91
N ASN A 9 -5.97 -14.47 14.67
CA ASN A 9 -5.59 -13.40 13.74
C ASN A 9 -5.98 -12.00 14.25
N ALA A 10 -7.11 -11.86 14.93
CA ALA A 10 -7.55 -10.59 15.52
C ALA A 10 -6.62 -10.13 16.66
N VAL A 11 -6.20 -11.06 17.53
CA VAL A 11 -5.23 -10.80 18.60
C VAL A 11 -3.89 -10.37 18.01
N TRP A 12 -3.37 -11.10 17.02
CA TRP A 12 -2.14 -10.73 16.33
C TRP A 12 -2.20 -9.36 15.67
N ARG A 13 -3.31 -9.07 15.00
CA ARG A 13 -3.54 -7.77 14.38
C ARG A 13 -3.54 -6.64 15.40
N MET A 14 -4.11 -6.88 16.58
CA MET A 14 -4.09 -5.93 17.69
C MET A 14 -2.66 -5.69 18.19
N LEU A 15 -1.89 -6.76 18.43
CA LEU A 15 -0.49 -6.67 18.87
C LEU A 15 0.38 -5.94 17.83
N ALA A 16 0.26 -6.29 16.55
CA ALA A 16 0.96 -5.61 15.45
C ALA A 16 0.55 -4.13 15.33
N ALA A 17 -0.69 -3.77 15.70
CA ALA A 17 -1.14 -2.38 15.70
C ALA A 17 -0.51 -1.55 16.83
N LEU A 18 -0.20 -2.17 17.99
CA LEU A 18 0.46 -1.49 19.12
C LEU A 18 1.88 -1.05 18.78
N GLY A 19 2.58 -1.80 17.94
CA GLY A 19 3.91 -1.42 17.44
C GLY A 19 3.91 -0.32 16.37
N ARG A 20 2.74 0.11 15.89
CA ARG A 20 2.66 1.19 14.88
C ARG A 20 2.79 2.56 15.52
N SER A 21 3.66 3.36 14.94
CA SER A 21 3.77 4.78 15.24
C SER A 21 2.42 5.48 15.16
N SER A 22 2.10 6.33 16.14
CA SER A 22 0.87 7.12 16.13
C SER A 22 0.98 8.33 15.20
N ARG A 23 -0.16 8.94 14.81
CA ARG A 23 -0.17 10.18 14.01
C ARG A 23 0.63 11.29 14.71
N ARG A 24 0.40 11.50 16.01
CA ARG A 24 1.11 12.51 16.82
C ARG A 24 2.62 12.23 16.86
N GLY A 25 3.01 10.96 17.02
CA GLY A 25 4.42 10.55 17.03
C GLY A 25 5.12 10.80 15.70
N ASN A 26 4.48 10.40 14.59
CA ASN A 26 5.02 10.62 13.25
C ASN A 26 5.09 12.10 12.87
N LEU A 27 4.04 12.89 13.16
CA LEU A 27 4.08 14.35 12.95
C LEU A 27 5.21 15.01 13.74
N ARG A 28 5.44 14.58 14.99
CA ARG A 28 6.57 15.10 15.78
C ARG A 28 7.91 14.75 15.14
N ARG A 29 8.12 13.50 14.72
CA ARG A 29 9.38 13.07 14.08
C ARG A 29 9.63 13.78 12.74
N MET A 30 8.59 13.95 11.93
CA MET A 30 8.63 14.70 10.67
C MET A 30 9.10 16.15 10.91
N ARG A 31 8.46 16.86 11.84
CA ARG A 31 8.85 18.23 12.22
C ARG A 31 10.27 18.32 12.79
N LEU A 32 10.71 17.33 13.57
CA LEU A 32 12.08 17.27 14.10
C LEU A 32 13.14 17.10 12.99
N ARG A 33 12.76 16.56 11.82
CA ARG A 33 13.62 16.50 10.63
C ARG A 33 13.51 17.75 9.75
N GLY A 34 12.71 18.74 10.14
CA GLY A 34 12.45 19.93 9.33
C GLY A 34 11.60 19.66 8.09
N GLU A 35 10.80 18.58 8.10
CA GLU A 35 9.90 18.21 7.01
C GLU A 35 8.48 18.72 7.26
N ASP A 36 7.78 19.12 6.19
CA ASP A 36 6.32 19.30 6.18
C ASP A 36 5.59 18.23 5.32
N LEU A 37 4.30 18.05 5.56
CA LEU A 37 3.45 17.17 4.74
C LEU A 37 3.27 17.72 3.32
N ASP A 38 3.31 19.04 3.20
CA ASP A 38 3.19 19.74 1.92
C ASP A 38 4.45 19.58 1.05
N ASP A 39 5.59 19.23 1.66
CA ASP A 39 6.84 18.90 0.97
C ASP A 39 6.83 17.48 0.36
N LEU A 40 5.79 16.69 0.62
CA LEU A 40 5.67 15.33 0.11
C LEU A 40 4.88 15.30 -1.19
N ILE A 41 5.59 14.92 -2.25
CA ILE A 41 5.09 14.89 -3.61
C ILE A 41 4.69 13.46 -3.99
N ILE A 42 3.48 13.28 -4.51
CA ILE A 42 3.04 12.03 -5.13
C ILE A 42 3.13 12.17 -6.65
N ARG A 43 4.02 11.38 -7.25
CA ARG A 43 4.26 11.36 -8.70
C ARG A 43 4.33 9.93 -9.23
N GLU A 44 4.26 9.78 -10.55
CA GLU A 44 4.56 8.51 -11.19
C GLU A 44 6.04 8.14 -10.99
N ALA A 45 6.28 6.85 -10.81
CA ALA A 45 7.61 6.29 -10.73
C ALA A 45 8.24 6.21 -12.13
N VAL A 46 9.52 6.53 -12.23
CA VAL A 46 10.30 6.39 -13.46
C VAL A 46 11.32 5.24 -13.31
N PRO A 47 11.90 4.72 -14.41
CA PRO A 47 12.91 3.65 -14.31
C PRO A 47 14.09 3.97 -13.39
N ALA A 48 14.49 5.25 -13.28
CA ALA A 48 15.54 5.68 -12.37
C ALA A 48 15.19 5.47 -10.88
N ASP A 49 13.91 5.35 -10.53
CA ASP A 49 13.46 5.08 -9.16
C ASP A 49 13.59 3.61 -8.76
N ILE A 50 13.82 2.69 -9.71
CA ILE A 50 13.80 1.23 -9.47
C ILE A 50 14.65 0.82 -8.26
N PRO A 51 15.92 1.26 -8.11
CA PRO A 51 16.73 0.89 -6.95
C PRO A 51 16.12 1.38 -5.62
N ALA A 52 15.56 2.60 -5.60
CA ALA A 52 14.95 3.18 -4.41
C ALA A 52 13.64 2.48 -4.03
N VAL A 53 12.77 2.18 -5.01
CA VAL A 53 11.52 1.45 -4.79
C VAL A 53 11.79 0.02 -4.35
N ALA A 54 12.81 -0.64 -4.91
CA ALA A 54 13.21 -1.99 -4.49
C ALA A 54 13.65 -2.02 -3.02
N ARG A 55 14.51 -1.07 -2.60
CA ARG A 55 14.91 -0.94 -1.19
C ARG A 55 13.72 -0.65 -0.29
N LEU A 56 12.85 0.27 -0.68
CA LEU A 56 11.66 0.62 0.09
C LEU A 56 10.70 -0.58 0.25
N HIS A 57 10.53 -1.37 -0.81
CA HIS A 57 9.76 -2.62 -0.76
C HIS A 57 10.36 -3.58 0.27
N VAL A 58 11.66 -3.88 0.20
CA VAL A 58 12.32 -4.79 1.15
C VAL A 58 12.20 -4.28 2.58
N THR A 59 12.51 -3.01 2.82
CA THR A 59 12.46 -2.39 4.16
C THR A 59 11.06 -2.48 4.77
N THR A 60 10.03 -2.06 4.04
CA THR A 60 8.66 -2.02 4.55
C THR A 60 8.05 -3.42 4.68
N TRP A 61 8.40 -4.34 3.78
CA TRP A 61 7.95 -5.73 3.86
C TRP A 61 8.58 -6.42 5.08
N ASN A 62 9.89 -6.31 5.27
CA ASN A 62 10.57 -6.90 6.42
C ASN A 62 10.05 -6.33 7.75
N ALA A 63 9.86 -5.00 7.82
CA ALA A 63 9.26 -4.37 9.00
C ALA A 63 7.84 -4.89 9.31
N THR A 64 7.08 -5.30 8.28
CA THR A 64 5.71 -5.80 8.45
C THR A 64 5.65 -7.29 8.78
N TYR A 65 6.48 -8.10 8.13
CA TYR A 65 6.33 -9.57 8.10
C TYR A 65 7.43 -10.33 8.84
N ALA A 66 8.60 -9.74 9.09
CA ALA A 66 9.64 -10.38 9.91
C ALA A 66 9.16 -10.68 11.35
N PRO A 67 8.40 -9.78 12.03
CA PRO A 67 7.78 -10.09 13.32
C PRO A 67 6.77 -11.25 13.26
N LEU A 68 6.28 -11.60 12.07
CA LEU A 68 5.38 -12.73 11.82
C LEU A 68 6.14 -14.01 11.45
N GLY A 69 7.46 -14.03 11.60
CA GLY A 69 8.33 -15.18 11.30
C GLY A 69 8.68 -15.34 9.82
N ALA A 70 8.32 -14.38 8.97
CA ALA A 70 8.57 -14.47 7.53
C ALA A 70 9.97 -13.95 7.17
N ARG A 71 10.64 -14.61 6.21
CA ARG A 71 11.89 -14.12 5.62
C ARG A 71 11.58 -13.38 4.32
N GLY A 72 11.99 -12.12 4.23
CA GLY A 72 11.71 -11.30 3.06
C GLY A 72 12.69 -11.49 1.92
N PRO A 73 12.34 -10.96 0.74
CA PRO A 73 13.20 -11.01 -0.43
C PRO A 73 14.43 -10.10 -0.25
N SER A 74 15.51 -10.40 -0.98
CA SER A 74 16.66 -9.51 -1.05
C SER A 74 16.38 -8.28 -1.95
N ALA A 75 17.19 -7.23 -1.79
CA ALA A 75 17.08 -6.02 -2.60
C ALA A 75 17.31 -6.31 -4.08
N GLU A 76 18.29 -7.16 -4.40
CA GLU A 76 18.65 -7.55 -5.77
C GLU A 76 17.52 -8.32 -6.46
N VAL A 77 16.85 -9.22 -5.73
CA VAL A 77 15.67 -9.93 -6.24
C VAL A 77 14.53 -8.97 -6.53
N ARG A 78 14.27 -8.01 -5.63
CA ARG A 78 13.22 -7.00 -5.86
C ARG A 78 13.58 -6.05 -6.99
N GLU A 79 14.83 -5.63 -7.10
CA GLU A 79 15.28 -4.72 -8.14
C GLU A 79 15.08 -5.34 -9.53
N ARG A 80 15.49 -6.61 -9.70
CA ARG A 80 15.24 -7.35 -10.94
C ARG A 80 13.75 -7.41 -11.29
N GLN A 81 12.89 -7.76 -10.33
CA GLN A 81 11.45 -7.84 -10.56
C GLN A 81 10.82 -6.49 -10.91
N TRP A 82 11.30 -5.40 -10.31
CA TRP A 82 10.88 -4.06 -10.68
C TRP A 82 11.34 -3.72 -12.09
N ARG A 83 12.60 -4.03 -12.46
CA ARG A 83 13.10 -3.85 -13.82
C ARG A 83 12.24 -4.60 -14.84
N ASP A 84 11.90 -5.85 -14.56
CA ASP A 84 11.00 -6.64 -15.41
C ASP A 84 9.60 -6.01 -15.51
N ALA A 85 9.08 -5.46 -14.41
CA ALA A 85 7.77 -4.80 -14.41
C ALA A 85 7.76 -3.52 -15.24
N PHE A 86 8.78 -2.68 -15.12
CA PHE A 86 8.93 -1.48 -15.96
C PHE A 86 9.16 -1.84 -17.44
N ALA A 87 9.91 -2.89 -17.73
CA ALA A 87 10.23 -3.31 -19.09
C ALA A 87 9.06 -3.99 -19.81
N ARG A 88 8.09 -4.57 -19.08
CA ARG A 88 6.93 -5.25 -19.67
C ARG A 88 6.04 -4.35 -20.53
N GLY A 89 6.02 -3.04 -20.26
CA GLY A 89 5.21 -2.09 -21.03
C GLY A 89 3.70 -2.34 -20.96
N ASP A 90 3.21 -2.93 -19.87
CA ASP A 90 1.78 -3.14 -19.64
C ASP A 90 1.08 -1.77 -19.51
N PRO A 91 0.12 -1.42 -20.40
CA PRO A 91 -0.49 -0.09 -20.42
C PRO A 91 -1.37 0.21 -19.19
N ASP A 92 -1.89 -0.84 -18.53
CA ASP A 92 -2.72 -0.70 -17.34
C ASP A 92 -1.88 -0.70 -16.06
N TRP A 93 -0.61 -1.09 -16.16
CA TRP A 93 0.33 -1.08 -15.04
C TRP A 93 0.88 0.32 -14.78
N PHE A 94 0.91 0.71 -13.51
CA PHE A 94 1.59 1.92 -13.07
C PHE A 94 2.06 1.82 -11.61
N CYS A 95 2.99 2.70 -11.27
CA CYS A 95 3.50 2.85 -9.92
C CYS A 95 3.55 4.34 -9.55
N LEU A 96 2.98 4.68 -8.39
CA LEU A 96 3.07 6.00 -7.78
C LEU A 96 4.08 5.94 -6.64
N VAL A 97 4.92 6.96 -6.51
CA VAL A 97 5.87 7.11 -5.40
C VAL A 97 5.56 8.35 -4.58
N VAL A 98 5.87 8.29 -3.29
CA VAL A 98 5.87 9.46 -2.40
C VAL A 98 7.31 9.89 -2.20
N GLN A 99 7.64 11.10 -2.62
CA GLN A 99 8.98 11.66 -2.63
C GLN A 99 9.07 12.85 -1.66
N ARG A 100 10.16 12.92 -0.90
CA ARG A 100 10.56 14.07 -0.07
C ARG A 100 11.22 15.16 -0.92
N ALA A 101 11.31 16.38 -0.38
CA ALA A 101 11.98 17.50 -1.04
C ALA A 101 13.45 17.22 -1.42
N ASP A 102 14.15 16.37 -0.68
CA ASP A 102 15.53 15.94 -0.97
C ASP A 102 15.64 14.81 -2.01
N GLY A 103 14.51 14.37 -2.56
CA GLY A 103 14.44 13.34 -3.59
C GLY A 103 14.25 11.91 -3.05
N GLU A 104 14.33 11.68 -1.75
CA GLU A 104 14.17 10.35 -1.19
C GLU A 104 12.72 9.83 -1.25
N LEU A 105 12.57 8.53 -1.51
CA LEU A 105 11.26 7.88 -1.59
C LEU A 105 10.86 7.28 -0.23
N VAL A 106 9.66 7.62 0.24
CA VAL A 106 9.12 7.19 1.55
C VAL A 106 7.89 6.30 1.44
N GLY A 107 7.34 6.18 0.24
CA GLY A 107 6.17 5.37 -0.04
C GLY A 107 6.03 5.03 -1.51
N PHE A 108 5.27 4.00 -1.81
CA PHE A 108 4.79 3.73 -3.16
C PHE A 108 3.45 2.98 -3.14
N ALA A 109 2.72 3.10 -4.24
CA ALA A 109 1.57 2.28 -4.57
C ALA A 109 1.73 1.74 -5.99
N GLN A 110 1.49 0.45 -6.18
CA GLN A 110 1.54 -0.21 -7.47
C GLN A 110 0.18 -0.78 -7.79
N ALA A 111 -0.28 -0.53 -9.01
CA ALA A 111 -1.58 -0.97 -9.47
C ALA A 111 -1.51 -1.41 -10.94
N ASN A 112 -2.44 -2.26 -11.34
CA ASN A 112 -2.58 -2.77 -12.71
C ASN A 112 -4.01 -3.26 -12.95
N ARG A 113 -4.29 -3.75 -14.16
CA ARG A 113 -5.49 -4.56 -14.42
C ARG A 113 -5.52 -5.79 -13.49
N SER A 114 -6.70 -6.10 -13.01
CA SER A 114 -6.94 -7.24 -12.13
C SER A 114 -6.91 -8.57 -12.90
N ASP A 115 -6.30 -9.59 -12.31
CA ASP A 115 -6.45 -11.00 -12.74
C ASP A 115 -7.73 -11.64 -12.17
N ASN A 116 -8.39 -10.98 -11.21
CA ASN A 116 -9.68 -11.40 -10.65
C ASN A 116 -10.82 -10.87 -11.54
N PRO A 117 -11.68 -11.74 -12.10
CA PRO A 117 -12.75 -11.34 -13.03
C PRO A 117 -13.85 -10.48 -12.39
N ASP A 118 -13.92 -10.42 -11.06
CA ASP A 118 -14.92 -9.63 -10.34
C ASP A 118 -14.56 -8.14 -10.22
N TYR A 119 -13.35 -7.75 -10.62
CA TYR A 119 -12.83 -6.39 -10.47
C TYR A 119 -12.02 -5.98 -11.70
N ASP A 120 -12.05 -4.70 -12.05
CA ASP A 120 -11.32 -4.17 -13.22
C ASP A 120 -9.82 -3.98 -12.88
N GLY A 121 -9.54 -3.38 -11.73
CA GLY A 121 -8.18 -3.04 -11.29
C GLY A 121 -7.75 -3.75 -9.99
N GLU A 122 -6.44 -3.87 -9.79
CA GLU A 122 -5.84 -4.38 -8.57
C GLU A 122 -4.86 -3.35 -7.98
N LEU A 123 -5.06 -2.98 -6.71
CA LEU A 123 -4.04 -2.31 -5.90
C LEU A 123 -3.08 -3.38 -5.36
N ARG A 124 -2.13 -3.80 -6.20
CA ARG A 124 -1.20 -4.89 -5.88
C ARG A 124 -0.40 -4.65 -4.63
N ARG A 125 0.08 -3.43 -4.44
CA ARG A 125 1.02 -3.07 -3.35
C ARG A 125 0.79 -1.64 -2.91
N LEU A 126 0.81 -1.42 -1.59
CA LEU A 126 0.88 -0.09 -1.01
C LEU A 126 1.78 -0.15 0.22
N HIS A 127 2.91 0.55 0.14
CA HIS A 127 3.93 0.56 1.18
C HIS A 127 4.30 1.99 1.55
N LEU A 128 4.48 2.22 2.85
CA LEU A 128 4.95 3.47 3.43
C LEU A 128 5.95 3.12 4.54
N LEU A 129 7.04 3.87 4.64
CA LEU A 129 7.92 3.83 5.80
C LEU A 129 7.13 4.11 7.07
N SER A 130 7.50 3.46 8.19
CA SER A 130 6.76 3.55 9.46
C SER A 130 6.54 4.99 9.93
N ASP A 131 7.54 5.85 9.74
CA ASP A 131 7.51 7.28 10.08
C ASP A 131 6.54 8.12 9.23
N TYR A 132 6.12 7.59 8.09
CA TYR A 132 5.22 8.24 7.13
C TYR A 132 3.82 7.61 7.11
N GLN A 133 3.58 6.58 7.93
CA GLN A 133 2.26 6.00 8.13
C GLN A 133 1.37 6.91 9.00
N ARG A 134 0.05 6.74 8.87
CA ARG A 134 -0.97 7.50 9.64
C ARG A 134 -0.91 9.03 9.48
N LEU A 135 -0.21 9.52 8.46
CA LEU A 135 -0.18 10.93 8.07
C LEU A 135 -1.18 11.26 6.94
N GLY A 136 -1.99 10.28 6.50
CA GLY A 136 -2.94 10.45 5.40
C GLY A 136 -2.39 10.07 4.01
N LEU A 137 -1.08 9.83 3.88
CA LEU A 137 -0.44 9.46 2.61
C LEU A 137 -1.03 8.21 1.94
N GLY A 138 -1.39 7.18 2.73
CA GLY A 138 -2.03 5.99 2.17
C GLY A 138 -3.39 6.29 1.53
N ARG A 139 -4.14 7.23 2.10
CA ARG A 139 -5.42 7.71 1.55
C ARG A 139 -5.19 8.51 0.27
N ARG A 140 -4.18 9.39 0.25
CA ARG A 140 -3.77 10.17 -0.94
C ARG A 140 -3.37 9.22 -2.09
N LEU A 141 -2.54 8.21 -1.82
CA LEU A 141 -2.15 7.19 -2.79
C LEU A 141 -3.37 6.43 -3.35
N VAL A 142 -4.28 5.94 -2.50
CA VAL A 142 -5.51 5.26 -2.96
C VAL A 142 -6.37 6.18 -3.83
N GLY A 143 -6.51 7.46 -3.47
CA GLY A 143 -7.25 8.43 -4.27
C GLY A 143 -6.63 8.64 -5.66
N ARG A 144 -5.30 8.73 -5.74
CA ARG A 144 -4.58 8.87 -7.02
C ARG A 144 -4.69 7.60 -7.89
N VAL A 145 -4.61 6.42 -7.29
CA VAL A 145 -4.87 5.14 -8.00
C VAL A 145 -6.30 5.12 -8.54
N ALA A 146 -7.30 5.46 -7.73
CA ALA A 146 -8.69 5.48 -8.15
C ALA A 146 -8.93 6.46 -9.31
N ARG A 147 -8.34 7.67 -9.27
CA ARG A 147 -8.43 8.63 -10.38
C ARG A 147 -7.84 8.08 -11.67
N ARG A 148 -6.67 7.45 -11.62
CA ARG A 148 -6.03 6.83 -12.81
C ARG A 148 -6.89 5.72 -13.37
N PHE A 149 -7.47 4.88 -12.51
CA PHE A 149 -8.39 3.82 -12.92
C PHE A 149 -9.68 4.36 -13.53
N VAL A 150 -10.34 5.33 -12.91
CA VAL A 150 -11.55 5.97 -13.49
C VAL A 150 -11.25 6.60 -14.84
N ALA A 151 -10.12 7.31 -14.96
CA ALA A 151 -9.68 7.88 -16.25
C ALA A 151 -9.38 6.83 -17.33
N SER A 152 -9.12 5.59 -16.91
CA SER A 152 -8.88 4.43 -17.80
C SER A 152 -10.12 3.55 -17.99
N GLY A 153 -11.29 4.01 -17.51
CA GLY A 153 -12.57 3.31 -17.65
C GLY A 153 -12.84 2.20 -16.63
N PHE A 154 -12.04 2.08 -15.57
CA PHE A 154 -12.22 1.06 -14.55
C PHE A 154 -13.21 1.57 -13.50
N ALA A 155 -14.18 0.74 -13.11
CA ALA A 155 -15.19 1.08 -12.11
C ALA A 155 -14.87 0.49 -10.73
N SER A 156 -14.08 -0.57 -10.71
CA SER A 156 -13.87 -1.39 -9.52
C SER A 156 -12.38 -1.71 -9.30
N MET A 157 -12.02 -1.92 -8.03
CA MET A 157 -10.65 -2.26 -7.64
C MET A 157 -10.65 -3.22 -6.46
N TRP A 158 -9.68 -4.13 -6.41
CA TRP A 158 -9.45 -4.96 -5.23
C TRP A 158 -7.99 -4.99 -4.80
N LEU A 159 -7.73 -5.60 -3.65
CA LEU A 159 -6.40 -5.94 -3.18
C LEU A 159 -6.44 -7.26 -2.41
N SER A 160 -5.33 -7.99 -2.49
CA SER A 160 -5.06 -9.11 -1.60
C SER A 160 -4.04 -8.70 -0.54
N GLY A 161 -4.26 -9.13 0.71
CA GLY A 161 -3.40 -8.79 1.83
C GLY A 161 -3.36 -9.87 2.89
N ASP A 162 -2.47 -9.73 3.87
CA ASP A 162 -2.44 -10.65 4.99
C ASP A 162 -3.51 -10.25 6.03
N ALA A 163 -4.41 -11.17 6.38
CA ALA A 163 -5.46 -10.90 7.37
C ALA A 163 -4.92 -10.51 8.76
N ARG A 164 -3.65 -10.81 9.08
CA ARG A 164 -2.98 -10.38 10.32
C ARG A 164 -2.50 -8.93 10.26
N ASN A 165 -2.41 -8.35 9.06
CA ASN A 165 -1.96 -6.97 8.89
C ASN A 165 -2.99 -5.97 9.45
N PRO A 166 -2.59 -5.01 10.31
CA PRO A 166 -3.52 -4.02 10.85
C PRO A 166 -4.08 -3.03 9.82
N SER A 167 -3.52 -2.96 8.62
CA SER A 167 -3.99 -2.07 7.54
C SER A 167 -5.38 -2.44 7.03
N THR A 168 -5.87 -3.65 7.33
CA THR A 168 -7.25 -4.09 7.07
C THR A 168 -8.29 -3.07 7.56
N ARG A 169 -8.08 -2.46 8.74
CA ARG A 169 -8.98 -1.41 9.27
C ARG A 169 -9.00 -0.16 8.40
N ALA A 170 -7.87 0.18 7.76
CA ALA A 170 -7.80 1.34 6.87
C ALA A 170 -8.59 1.08 5.58
N TRP A 171 -8.52 -0.12 5.01
CA TRP A 171 -9.29 -0.49 3.81
C TRP A 171 -10.80 -0.39 4.06
N ILE A 172 -11.28 -0.99 5.15
CA ILE A 172 -12.69 -0.89 5.56
C ILE A 172 -13.12 0.56 5.83
N ALA A 173 -12.28 1.34 6.52
CA ALA A 173 -12.56 2.76 6.76
C ALA A 173 -12.55 3.62 5.48
N MET A 174 -12.01 3.10 4.38
CA MET A 174 -12.07 3.70 3.05
C MET A 174 -13.20 3.10 2.19
N GLY A 175 -14.11 2.31 2.77
CA GLY A 175 -15.28 1.77 2.08
C GLY A 175 -15.06 0.44 1.36
N ALA A 176 -13.92 -0.23 1.57
CA ALA A 176 -13.73 -1.56 1.01
C ALA A 176 -14.64 -2.58 1.72
N THR A 177 -15.10 -3.59 1.00
CA THR A 177 -15.76 -4.77 1.57
C THR A 177 -14.83 -5.97 1.50
N THR A 178 -15.05 -7.00 2.32
CA THR A 178 -14.33 -8.27 2.22
C THR A 178 -14.79 -9.03 0.99
N CYS A 179 -13.86 -9.54 0.17
CA CYS A 179 -14.21 -10.30 -1.04
C CYS A 179 -14.56 -11.76 -0.75
N ASP A 180 -14.05 -12.33 0.35
CA ASP A 180 -14.21 -13.74 0.68
C ASP A 180 -15.09 -13.92 1.93
N ASP A 181 -15.92 -14.96 1.93
CA ASP A 181 -16.62 -15.43 3.13
C ASP A 181 -15.67 -15.97 4.21
N ASP A 182 -14.41 -16.24 3.86
CA ASP A 182 -13.32 -16.60 4.79
C ASP A 182 -12.40 -15.39 5.06
N PRO A 183 -12.55 -14.72 6.22
CA PRO A 183 -11.75 -13.54 6.58
C PRO A 183 -10.27 -13.85 6.86
N GLY A 184 -9.83 -15.10 6.72
CA GLY A 184 -8.42 -15.49 6.80
C GLY A 184 -7.55 -15.02 5.64
N ASN A 185 -8.16 -14.65 4.50
CA ASN A 185 -7.43 -14.36 3.26
C ASN A 185 -7.05 -12.89 3.08
N GLY A 186 -7.64 -11.96 3.84
CA GLY A 186 -7.27 -10.53 3.79
C GLY A 186 -7.52 -9.85 2.44
N ASN A 187 -8.50 -10.34 1.68
CA ASN A 187 -8.92 -9.78 0.40
C ASN A 187 -10.01 -8.71 0.59
N TYR A 188 -9.83 -7.55 -0.03
CA TYR A 188 -10.72 -6.40 0.07
C TYR A 188 -10.99 -5.78 -1.28
N GLY A 189 -12.19 -5.26 -1.51
CA GLY A 189 -12.58 -4.68 -2.79
C GLY A 189 -13.53 -3.51 -2.68
N TRP A 190 -13.52 -2.69 -3.72
CA TRP A 190 -14.44 -1.59 -3.98
C TRP A 190 -15.13 -1.87 -5.32
N LYS A 191 -16.44 -2.09 -5.29
CA LYS A 191 -17.25 -2.26 -6.51
C LYS A 191 -17.52 -0.93 -7.22
N ASP A 192 -17.39 0.17 -6.50
CA ASP A 192 -17.39 1.54 -7.04
C ASP A 192 -16.21 2.32 -6.41
N ILE A 193 -15.23 2.68 -7.24
CA ILE A 193 -14.07 3.47 -6.82
C ILE A 193 -14.28 4.98 -6.96
N SER A 194 -15.40 5.43 -7.52
CA SER A 194 -15.70 6.85 -7.73
C SER A 194 -15.61 7.67 -6.43
N PRO A 195 -16.08 7.20 -5.25
CA PRO A 195 -15.94 7.94 -4.00
C PRO A 195 -14.48 8.19 -3.58
N LEU A 196 -13.56 7.29 -3.95
CA LEU A 196 -12.15 7.39 -3.60
C LEU A 196 -11.44 8.54 -4.32
N THR A 197 -11.96 8.97 -5.48
CA THR A 197 -11.43 10.10 -6.25
C THR A 197 -11.54 11.45 -5.53
N ARG A 198 -12.33 11.50 -4.44
CA ARG A 198 -12.51 12.70 -3.59
C ARG A 198 -11.43 12.84 -2.51
N TYR A 199 -10.54 11.85 -2.36
CA TYR A 199 -9.46 11.94 -1.38
C TYR A 199 -8.42 12.99 -1.76
N PRO A 200 -7.75 13.65 -0.79
CA PRO A 200 -6.75 14.67 -1.09
C PRO A 200 -5.66 14.16 -2.03
N GLU A 201 -5.12 15.06 -2.86
CA GLU A 201 -3.96 14.79 -3.72
C GLU A 201 -2.65 14.85 -2.96
#